data_AF-A0A2P7BB66-F1
#
_entry.id   AF-A0A2P7BB66-F1
#
_cell.length_a   1.000
_cell.length_b   1.000
_cell.length_c   1.000
_cell.angle_alpha   90.00
_cell.angle_beta   90.00
_cell.angle_gamma   90.00
#
_symmetry.space_group_name_H-M   'P 1'
#
loop_
_entity.id
_entity.type
_entity.pdbx_description
1 polymer ?
#
loop_
_entity_poly.entity_id
_entity_poly.type
_entity_poly.pdbx_seq_one_letter_code
_entity_poly.pdbx_strand_id
1 'polypeptide(L)'
;MDRLVSTVDILFKVALALIAAYTSYQFGAFRQQNDDAKLVVDLAFAQEPRTAMAGVVLAGTYMKSGRIPPDLYTSIVASANSNGDPQLRDTANNGATEIASSNRVVAKKLTQVLATLPVRVYFQISREADRARAKQTEDLLQNHGPTFNSQSVVVPGIQFVKQARTRTEVRCFKTAECNDFGSKLVTFLAGVGISSALVDLSDRYGNSESIRPYHFEIWFGPLS
;
A
#
# COMPACT_ATOMS: atom_id res chain seq x y z
N MET A 1 22.89 -66.85 -3.59
CA MET A 1 21.65 -66.04 -3.62
C MET A 1 21.51 -65.14 -2.40
N ASP A 2 21.85 -65.58 -1.19
CA ASP A 2 21.64 -64.82 0.05
C ASP A 2 22.33 -63.44 0.14
N ARG A 3 23.55 -63.29 -0.40
CA ARG A 3 24.23 -61.98 -0.40
C ARG A 3 23.55 -60.92 -1.27
N LEU A 4 22.97 -61.32 -2.41
CA LEU A 4 22.27 -60.42 -3.33
C LEU A 4 20.95 -59.93 -2.72
N VAL A 5 20.20 -60.84 -2.07
CA VAL A 5 18.95 -60.49 -1.36
C VAL A 5 19.24 -59.54 -0.19
N SER A 6 20.34 -59.77 0.55
CA SER A 6 20.77 -58.90 1.65
C SER A 6 21.19 -57.50 1.18
N THR A 7 21.93 -57.38 0.09
CA THR A 7 22.33 -56.06 -0.46
C THR A 7 21.13 -55.27 -0.97
N VAL A 8 20.16 -55.93 -1.62
CA VAL A 8 18.93 -55.28 -2.10
C VAL A 8 18.06 -54.81 -0.92
N ASP A 9 17.93 -55.61 0.15
CA ASP A 9 17.20 -55.22 1.36
C ASP A 9 17.84 -54.02 2.07
N ILE A 10 19.18 -53.97 2.17
CA ILE A 10 19.90 -52.82 2.74
C ILE A 10 19.68 -51.56 1.89
N LEU A 11 19.82 -51.66 0.55
CA LEU A 11 19.61 -50.52 -0.34
C LEU A 11 18.17 -50.00 -0.29
N PHE A 12 17.19 -50.90 -0.22
CA PHE A 12 15.79 -50.54 -0.08
C PHE A 12 15.50 -49.80 1.23
N LYS A 13 16.05 -50.27 2.36
CA LYS A 13 15.92 -49.60 3.66
C LYS A 13 16.58 -48.22 3.68
N VAL A 14 17.75 -48.08 3.06
CA VAL A 14 18.42 -46.78 2.90
C VAL A 14 17.58 -45.84 2.04
N ALA A 15 17.03 -46.31 0.93
CA ALA A 15 16.15 -45.50 0.08
C ALA A 15 14.89 -45.02 0.83
N LEU A 16 14.24 -45.91 1.60
CA LEU A 16 13.10 -45.54 2.44
C LEU A 16 13.47 -44.51 3.51
N ALA A 17 14.62 -44.67 4.17
CA ALA A 17 15.10 -43.72 5.18
C ALA A 17 15.38 -42.34 4.57
N LEU A 18 15.96 -42.28 3.36
CA LEU A 18 16.19 -41.03 2.64
C LEU A 18 14.87 -40.36 2.22
N ILE A 19 13.89 -41.12 1.75
CA ILE A 19 12.55 -40.59 1.43
C ILE A 19 11.86 -40.07 2.70
N ALA A 20 11.93 -40.81 3.80
CA ALA A 20 11.35 -40.40 5.08
C ALA A 20 12.02 -39.13 5.64
N ALA A 21 13.35 -39.02 5.55
CA ALA A 21 14.09 -37.83 5.95
C ALA A 21 13.73 -36.62 5.06
N TYR A 22 13.66 -36.82 3.74
CA TYR A 22 13.30 -35.78 2.79
C TYR A 22 11.87 -35.28 2.99
N THR A 23 10.90 -36.19 3.11
CA THR A 23 9.50 -35.83 3.37
C THR A 23 9.33 -35.14 4.71
N SER A 24 10.00 -35.62 5.77
CA SER A 24 9.98 -34.98 7.09
C SER A 24 10.56 -33.57 7.07
N TYR A 25 11.66 -33.37 6.33
CA TYR A 25 12.25 -32.04 6.13
C TYR A 25 11.28 -31.10 5.40
N GLN A 26 10.66 -31.57 4.31
CA GLN A 26 9.68 -30.79 3.56
C GLN A 26 8.47 -30.42 4.43
N PHE A 27 7.87 -31.39 5.13
CA PHE A 27 6.74 -31.14 6.03
C PHE A 27 7.10 -30.17 7.17
N GLY A 28 8.31 -30.27 7.72
CA GLY A 28 8.82 -29.33 8.72
C GLY A 28 8.90 -27.90 8.18
N ALA A 29 9.48 -27.72 7.00
CA ALA A 29 9.57 -26.42 6.33
C ALA A 29 8.19 -25.82 6.00
N PHE A 30 7.27 -26.63 5.46
CA PHE A 30 5.90 -26.20 5.18
C PHE A 30 5.13 -25.80 6.44
N ARG A 31 5.28 -26.57 7.53
CA ARG A 31 4.64 -26.25 8.81
C ARG A 31 5.14 -24.91 9.35
N GLN A 32 6.46 -24.71 9.32
CA GLN A 32 7.07 -23.46 9.76
C GLN A 32 6.57 -22.26 8.94
N GLN A 33 6.48 -22.37 7.61
CA GLN A 33 5.94 -21.31 6.77
C GLN A 33 4.47 -21.00 7.09
N ASN A 34 3.65 -22.01 7.38
CA ASN A 34 2.26 -21.80 7.76
C ASN A 34 2.14 -21.10 9.13
N ASP A 35 2.96 -21.49 10.10
CA ASP A 35 3.00 -20.87 11.42
C ASP A 35 3.48 -19.41 11.33
N ASP A 36 4.47 -19.14 10.47
CA ASP A 36 4.98 -17.80 10.19
C ASP A 36 3.95 -16.90 9.51
N ALA A 37 3.27 -17.43 8.49
CA ALA A 37 2.19 -16.73 7.80
C ALA A 37 1.05 -16.39 8.76
N LYS A 38 0.66 -17.35 9.61
CA LYS A 38 -0.38 -17.15 10.63
C LYS A 38 0.03 -16.06 11.62
N LEU A 39 1.22 -16.14 12.20
CA LEU A 39 1.72 -15.14 13.15
C LEU A 39 1.71 -13.74 12.54
N VAL A 40 2.21 -13.60 11.31
CA VAL A 40 2.25 -12.31 10.63
C VAL A 40 0.83 -11.77 10.38
N VAL A 41 -0.12 -12.62 9.99
CA VAL A 41 -1.53 -12.21 9.82
C VAL A 41 -2.13 -11.79 11.16
N ASP A 42 -1.99 -12.60 12.20
CA ASP A 42 -2.56 -12.32 13.52
C ASP A 42 -2.04 -10.98 14.09
N LEU A 43 -0.74 -10.69 13.89
CA LEU A 43 -0.15 -9.44 14.31
C LEU A 43 -0.53 -8.26 13.40
N ALA A 44 -0.38 -8.39 12.08
CA ALA A 44 -0.56 -7.28 11.15
C ALA A 44 -2.01 -6.76 11.07
N PHE A 45 -2.98 -7.63 11.39
CA PHE A 45 -4.40 -7.28 11.44
C PHE A 45 -4.92 -7.10 12.87
N ALA A 46 -4.04 -7.03 13.87
CA ALA A 46 -4.43 -6.75 15.24
C ALA A 46 -5.10 -5.38 15.37
N GLN A 47 -6.09 -5.27 16.27
CA GLN A 47 -6.78 -4.00 16.53
C GLN A 47 -5.86 -2.97 17.20
N GLU A 48 -4.88 -3.43 17.97
CA GLU A 48 -3.92 -2.55 18.62
C GLU A 48 -2.89 -2.02 17.60
N PRO A 49 -2.77 -0.69 17.41
CA PRO A 49 -1.90 -0.11 16.39
C PRO A 49 -0.43 -0.55 16.49
N ARG A 50 0.10 -0.67 17.72
CA ARG A 50 1.49 -1.09 17.95
C ARG A 50 1.72 -2.53 17.52
N THR A 51 0.76 -3.41 17.79
CA THR A 51 0.82 -4.82 17.41
C THR A 51 0.69 -4.98 15.88
N ALA A 52 -0.21 -4.20 15.25
CA ALA A 52 -0.30 -4.10 13.79
C ALA A 52 1.02 -3.66 13.15
N MET A 53 1.66 -2.61 13.68
CA MET A 53 2.96 -2.15 13.22
C MET A 53 4.03 -3.23 13.33
N ALA A 54 4.11 -3.92 14.48
CA ALA A 54 5.05 -5.03 14.68
C ALA A 54 4.81 -6.16 13.66
N GLY A 55 3.55 -6.49 13.38
CA GLY A 55 3.16 -7.47 12.37
C GLY A 55 3.62 -7.08 10.96
N VAL A 56 3.45 -5.83 10.55
CA VAL A 56 3.91 -5.31 9.25
C VAL A 56 5.44 -5.39 9.12
N VAL A 57 6.18 -5.01 10.17
CA VAL A 57 7.65 -5.09 10.18
C VAL A 57 8.11 -6.55 10.12
N LEU A 58 7.47 -7.43 10.87
CA LEU A 58 7.75 -8.87 10.85
C LEU A 58 7.47 -9.46 9.47
N ALA A 59 6.36 -9.07 8.82
CA ALA A 59 6.02 -9.47 7.46
C ALA A 59 7.16 -9.14 6.49
N GLY A 60 7.70 -7.93 6.55
CA GLY A 60 8.82 -7.52 5.72
C GLY A 60 10.07 -8.38 5.94
N THR A 61 10.38 -8.67 7.19
CA THR A 61 11.51 -9.56 7.56
C THR A 61 11.30 -10.97 7.01
N TYR A 62 10.11 -11.53 7.20
CA TYR A 62 9.79 -12.88 6.74
C TYR A 62 9.77 -12.98 5.21
N MET A 63 9.31 -11.93 4.52
CA MET A 63 9.39 -11.85 3.05
C MET A 63 10.85 -11.93 2.62
N LYS A 64 11.74 -11.08 3.17
CA LYS A 64 13.18 -11.06 2.81
C LYS A 64 13.84 -12.43 2.99
N SER A 65 13.45 -13.17 4.02
CA SER A 65 13.94 -14.53 4.29
C SER A 65 13.24 -15.65 3.50
N GLY A 66 12.26 -15.33 2.64
CA GLY A 66 11.50 -16.33 1.89
C GLY A 66 10.55 -17.20 2.73
N ARG A 67 10.23 -16.75 3.96
CA ARG A 67 9.38 -17.49 4.91
C ARG A 67 7.88 -17.26 4.69
N ILE A 68 7.51 -16.20 3.97
CA ILE A 68 6.14 -15.94 3.54
C ILE A 68 6.09 -15.65 2.04
N PRO A 69 4.98 -15.96 1.35
CA PRO A 69 4.84 -15.67 -0.07
C PRO A 69 4.71 -14.15 -0.34
N PRO A 70 5.19 -13.66 -1.50
CA PRO A 70 5.06 -12.26 -1.89
C PRO A 70 3.63 -11.72 -1.86
N ASP A 71 2.64 -12.56 -2.21
CA ASP A 71 1.23 -12.18 -2.25
C ASP A 71 0.67 -11.83 -0.87
N LEU A 72 1.05 -12.60 0.15
CA LEU A 72 0.67 -12.32 1.53
C LEU A 72 1.25 -10.98 1.98
N TYR A 73 2.54 -10.76 1.71
CA TYR A 73 3.20 -9.51 2.05
C TYR A 73 2.54 -8.30 1.38
N THR A 74 2.28 -8.36 0.06
CA THR A 74 1.63 -7.24 -0.64
C THR A 74 0.20 -7.00 -0.16
N SER A 75 -0.53 -8.05 0.27
CA SER A 75 -1.87 -7.92 0.84
C SER A 75 -1.85 -7.21 2.20
N ILE A 76 -0.86 -7.50 3.04
CA ILE A 76 -0.65 -6.80 4.31
C ILE A 76 -0.35 -5.32 4.07
N VAL A 77 0.53 -5.00 3.12
CA VAL A 77 0.84 -3.62 2.75
C VAL A 77 -0.41 -2.91 2.21
N ALA A 78 -1.23 -3.58 1.41
CA ALA A 78 -2.50 -3.04 0.92
C ALA A 78 -3.46 -2.72 2.07
N SER A 79 -3.61 -3.66 3.00
CA SER A 79 -4.47 -3.49 4.18
C SER A 79 -4.00 -2.32 5.03
N ALA A 80 -2.70 -2.23 5.31
CA ALA A 80 -2.11 -1.07 6.01
C ALA A 80 -2.43 0.24 5.29
N ASN A 81 -2.38 0.27 3.95
CA ASN A 81 -2.74 1.45 3.16
C ASN A 81 -4.23 1.82 3.20
N SER A 82 -5.11 0.85 3.46
CA SER A 82 -6.54 1.06 3.69
C SER A 82 -6.89 1.41 5.14
N ASN A 83 -6.03 1.05 6.10
CA ASN A 83 -6.19 1.38 7.51
C ASN A 83 -5.92 2.89 7.71
N GLY A 84 -6.79 3.58 8.44
CA GLY A 84 -6.73 5.04 8.59
C GLY A 84 -5.47 5.57 9.28
N ASP A 85 -4.67 4.69 9.90
CA ASP A 85 -3.46 5.01 10.66
C ASP A 85 -2.28 5.44 9.76
N PRO A 86 -1.83 6.73 9.83
CA PRO A 86 -0.68 7.21 9.06
C PRO A 86 0.65 6.51 9.40
N GLN A 87 0.90 6.18 10.67
CA GLN A 87 2.18 5.58 11.09
C GLN A 87 2.31 4.14 10.60
N LEU A 88 1.21 3.37 10.68
CA LEU A 88 1.15 2.01 10.15
C LEU A 88 1.40 2.00 8.63
N ARG A 89 0.78 2.95 7.92
CA ARG A 89 0.97 3.13 6.48
C ARG A 89 2.40 3.44 6.10
N ASP A 90 3.02 4.39 6.78
CA ASP A 90 4.40 4.81 6.49
C ASP A 90 5.36 3.66 6.75
N THR A 91 5.14 2.91 7.83
CA THR A 91 5.89 1.68 8.15
C THR A 91 5.77 0.64 7.04
N ALA A 92 4.54 0.37 6.58
CA ALA A 92 4.28 -0.58 5.51
C ALA A 92 4.93 -0.15 4.18
N ASN A 93 4.81 1.12 3.81
CA ASN A 93 5.35 1.64 2.55
C ASN A 93 6.87 1.67 2.55
N ASN A 94 7.51 2.09 3.65
CA ASN A 94 8.98 2.09 3.76
C ASN A 94 9.56 0.68 3.61
N GLY A 95 8.97 -0.30 4.32
CA GLY A 95 9.39 -1.70 4.18
C GLY A 95 9.14 -2.26 2.77
N ALA A 96 8.03 -1.87 2.15
CA ALA A 96 7.66 -2.34 0.82
C ALA A 96 8.59 -1.78 -0.26
N THR A 97 8.95 -0.49 -0.18
CA THR A 97 9.93 0.16 -1.05
C THR A 97 11.30 -0.51 -0.93
N GLU A 98 11.76 -0.75 0.29
CA GLU A 98 13.05 -1.43 0.53
C GLU A 98 13.06 -2.82 -0.13
N ILE A 99 12.01 -3.61 0.07
CA ILE A 99 11.93 -4.96 -0.50
C ILE A 99 11.80 -4.91 -2.02
N ALA A 100 10.98 -4.00 -2.56
CA ALA A 100 10.77 -3.82 -3.99
C ALA A 100 12.07 -3.47 -4.74
N SER A 101 12.98 -2.71 -4.10
CA SER A 101 14.28 -2.36 -4.69
C SER A 101 15.14 -3.61 -5.01
N SER A 102 15.01 -4.66 -4.20
CA SER A 102 15.76 -5.92 -4.34
C SER A 102 14.97 -7.06 -4.99
N ASN A 103 13.64 -6.96 -5.07
CA ASN A 103 12.77 -8.06 -5.50
C ASN A 103 11.75 -7.59 -6.55
N ARG A 104 12.02 -7.91 -7.82
CA ARG A 104 11.16 -7.53 -8.97
C ARG A 104 9.74 -8.11 -8.89
N VAL A 105 9.56 -9.30 -8.29
CA VAL A 105 8.24 -9.92 -8.14
C VAL A 105 7.38 -9.11 -7.17
N VAL A 106 7.96 -8.74 -6.02
CA VAL A 106 7.30 -7.87 -5.06
C VAL A 106 7.05 -6.49 -5.66
N ALA A 107 8.02 -5.89 -6.36
CA ALA A 107 7.84 -4.59 -7.01
C ALA A 107 6.64 -4.59 -7.98
N LYS A 108 6.54 -5.60 -8.86
CA LYS A 108 5.43 -5.71 -9.81
C LYS A 108 4.08 -5.89 -9.11
N LYS A 109 4.00 -6.82 -8.15
CA LYS A 109 2.75 -7.09 -7.40
C LYS A 109 2.34 -5.89 -6.56
N LEU A 110 3.29 -5.22 -5.91
CA LEU A 110 3.05 -4.01 -5.15
C LEU A 110 2.49 -2.90 -6.04
N THR A 111 3.06 -2.65 -7.22
CA THR A 111 2.50 -1.68 -8.17
C THR A 111 1.08 -2.02 -8.58
N GLN A 112 0.78 -3.30 -8.85
CA GLN A 112 -0.58 -3.75 -9.19
C GLN A 112 -1.57 -3.52 -8.05
N VAL A 113 -1.20 -3.89 -6.83
CA VAL A 113 -2.04 -3.76 -5.64
C VAL A 113 -2.22 -2.31 -5.23
N LEU A 114 -1.16 -1.50 -5.29
CA LEU A 114 -1.26 -0.07 -5.04
C LEU A 114 -2.12 0.63 -6.09
N ALA A 115 -2.14 0.11 -7.32
CA ALA A 115 -3.03 0.57 -8.39
C ALA A 115 -4.47 0.07 -8.28
N THR A 116 -4.85 -0.69 -7.25
CA THR A 116 -6.27 -0.96 -6.93
C THR A 116 -6.76 -0.12 -5.75
N LEU A 117 -5.86 0.59 -5.06
CA LEU A 117 -6.24 1.40 -3.92
C LEU A 117 -6.98 2.68 -4.37
N PRO A 118 -7.90 3.21 -3.55
CA PRO A 118 -8.58 4.46 -3.85
C PRO A 118 -7.61 5.61 -4.09
N VAL A 119 -8.01 6.53 -4.97
CA VAL A 119 -7.33 7.80 -5.18
C VAL A 119 -7.45 8.63 -3.91
N ARG A 120 -6.34 9.16 -3.39
CA ARG A 120 -6.35 9.94 -2.15
C ARG A 120 -6.16 11.41 -2.48
N VAL A 121 -7.12 12.23 -2.04
CA VAL A 121 -7.07 13.68 -2.21
C VAL A 121 -7.06 14.33 -0.83
N TYR A 122 -5.96 14.99 -0.47
CA TYR A 122 -5.81 15.62 0.85
C TYR A 122 -6.25 17.08 0.79
N PHE A 123 -7.04 17.52 1.77
CA PHE A 123 -7.66 18.84 1.76
C PHE A 123 -6.99 19.77 2.75
N GLN A 124 -6.32 20.80 2.26
CA GLN A 124 -5.56 21.74 3.09
C GLN A 124 -6.28 23.08 3.14
N ILE A 125 -6.65 23.53 4.33
CA ILE A 125 -7.32 24.81 4.57
C ILE A 125 -6.42 25.74 5.40
N SER A 126 -6.48 27.04 5.16
CA SER A 126 -5.75 28.03 5.95
C SER A 126 -6.61 28.86 6.89
N ARG A 127 -7.92 28.69 6.83
CA ARG A 127 -8.87 29.32 7.77
C ARG A 127 -9.82 28.25 8.27
N GLU A 128 -10.00 28.16 9.58
CA GLU A 128 -10.94 27.20 10.17
C GLU A 128 -12.40 27.45 9.76
N ALA A 129 -12.75 28.69 9.43
CA ALA A 129 -14.05 29.05 8.88
C ALA A 129 -14.37 28.30 7.56
N ASP A 130 -13.36 27.90 6.79
CA ASP A 130 -13.54 27.18 5.52
C ASP A 130 -13.80 25.68 5.72
N ARG A 131 -13.63 25.15 6.95
CA ARG A 131 -13.73 23.70 7.21
C ARG A 131 -15.09 23.13 6.84
N ALA A 132 -16.17 23.85 7.11
CA ALA A 132 -17.52 23.41 6.77
C ALA A 132 -17.72 23.29 5.26
N ARG A 133 -17.22 24.27 4.49
CA ARG A 133 -17.30 24.25 3.03
C ARG A 133 -16.40 23.18 2.44
N ALA A 134 -15.18 23.02 2.98
CA ALA A 134 -14.28 21.93 2.60
C ALA A 134 -14.89 20.55 2.89
N LYS A 135 -15.63 20.39 3.99
CA LYS A 135 -16.34 19.15 4.33
C LYS A 135 -17.46 18.84 3.32
N GLN A 136 -18.24 19.85 2.94
CA GLN A 136 -19.24 19.69 1.89
C GLN A 136 -18.61 19.30 0.54
N THR A 137 -17.47 19.91 0.18
CA THR A 137 -16.73 19.54 -1.04
C THR A 137 -16.17 18.13 -0.97
N GLU A 138 -15.70 17.69 0.20
CA GLU A 138 -15.27 16.31 0.43
C GLU A 138 -16.42 15.34 0.14
N ASP A 139 -17.59 15.58 0.74
CA ASP A 139 -18.74 14.69 0.59
C ASP A 139 -19.20 14.64 -0.89
N LEU A 140 -19.17 15.78 -1.60
CA LEU A 140 -19.46 15.81 -3.04
C LEU A 140 -18.40 15.06 -3.86
N LEU A 141 -17.12 15.18 -3.52
CA LEU A 141 -16.03 14.54 -4.25
C LEU A 141 -16.06 13.01 -4.08
N GLN A 142 -16.35 12.52 -2.88
CA GLN A 142 -16.41 11.08 -2.63
C GLN A 142 -17.64 10.43 -3.29
N ASN A 143 -18.78 11.14 -3.35
CA ASN A 143 -20.04 10.58 -3.89
C ASN A 143 -20.25 10.83 -5.38
N HIS A 144 -19.74 11.94 -5.91
CA HIS A 144 -20.02 12.41 -7.28
C HIS A 144 -18.76 12.84 -8.04
N GLY A 145 -17.58 12.65 -7.45
CA GLY A 145 -16.32 13.00 -8.07
C GLY A 145 -15.97 12.12 -9.27
N PRO A 146 -14.92 12.51 -10.01
CA PRO A 146 -14.39 11.70 -11.10
C PRO A 146 -13.81 10.38 -10.54
N THR A 147 -13.99 9.30 -11.28
CA THR A 147 -13.29 8.03 -11.03
C THR A 147 -12.01 7.97 -11.86
N PHE A 148 -11.02 7.21 -11.38
CA PHE A 148 -9.78 6.95 -12.11
C PHE A 148 -9.57 5.45 -12.23
N ASN A 149 -9.57 4.89 -13.45
CA ASN A 149 -9.44 3.44 -13.65
C ASN A 149 -10.35 2.60 -12.72
N SER A 150 -11.61 3.04 -12.55
CA SER A 150 -12.60 2.44 -11.65
C SER A 150 -12.28 2.50 -10.14
N GLN A 151 -11.24 3.24 -9.74
CA GLN A 151 -10.95 3.55 -8.34
C GLN A 151 -11.89 4.65 -7.84
N SER A 152 -12.35 4.49 -6.61
CA SER A 152 -13.05 5.55 -5.88
C SER A 152 -12.05 6.61 -5.40
N VAL A 153 -12.57 7.81 -5.13
CA VAL A 153 -11.82 8.89 -4.49
C VAL A 153 -12.14 8.88 -3.00
N VAL A 154 -11.10 9.03 -2.18
CA VAL A 154 -11.24 9.24 -0.74
C VAL A 154 -10.51 10.51 -0.33
N VAL A 155 -11.07 11.23 0.65
CA VAL A 155 -10.43 12.38 1.30
C VAL A 155 -10.08 11.93 2.71
N PRO A 156 -8.82 11.59 2.99
CA PRO A 156 -8.46 11.02 4.29
C PRO A 156 -8.63 12.00 5.46
N GLY A 157 -8.64 13.30 5.18
CA GLY A 157 -8.83 14.33 6.18
C GLY A 157 -8.66 15.74 5.64
N ILE A 158 -9.11 16.71 6.44
CA ILE A 158 -9.01 18.14 6.18
C ILE A 158 -8.02 18.74 7.19
N GLN A 159 -6.84 19.13 6.73
CA GLN A 159 -5.77 19.65 7.57
C GLN A 159 -5.74 21.17 7.57
N PHE A 160 -5.59 21.76 8.76
CA PHE A 160 -5.27 23.18 8.89
C PHE A 160 -3.79 23.43 8.65
N VAL A 161 -3.47 24.31 7.71
CA VAL A 161 -2.12 24.74 7.38
C VAL A 161 -1.98 26.24 7.58
N LYS A 162 -0.94 26.68 8.31
CA LYS A 162 -0.71 28.11 8.58
C LYS A 162 -0.43 28.92 7.31
N GLN A 163 0.06 28.27 6.26
CA GLN A 163 0.36 28.92 5.00
C GLN A 163 -0.92 29.13 4.19
N ALA A 164 -1.43 30.35 4.19
CA ALA A 164 -2.56 30.74 3.36
C ALA A 164 -2.20 30.70 1.87
N ARG A 165 -3.11 30.17 1.06
CA ARG A 165 -3.08 30.32 -0.40
C ARG A 165 -4.02 31.43 -0.82
N THR A 166 -3.61 32.21 -1.80
CA THR A 166 -4.46 33.26 -2.39
C THR A 166 -5.45 32.69 -3.40
N ARG A 167 -5.19 31.50 -3.92
CA ARG A 167 -6.05 30.75 -4.86
C ARG A 167 -6.08 29.28 -4.48
N THR A 168 -7.14 28.57 -4.86
CA THR A 168 -7.17 27.11 -4.70
C THR A 168 -6.24 26.44 -5.71
N GLU A 169 -5.42 25.51 -5.25
CA GLU A 169 -4.48 24.75 -6.05
C GLU A 169 -4.80 23.26 -5.97
N VAL A 170 -4.94 22.61 -7.13
CA VAL A 170 -4.93 21.15 -7.23
C VAL A 170 -3.50 20.74 -7.54
N ARG A 171 -2.87 19.98 -6.66
CA ARG A 171 -1.48 19.52 -6.80
C ARG A 171 -1.44 18.04 -7.12
N CYS A 172 -0.58 17.71 -8.07
CA CYS A 172 -0.30 16.35 -8.51
C CYS A 172 1.22 16.14 -8.57
N PHE A 173 1.67 14.89 -8.44
CA PHE A 173 3.08 14.59 -8.20
C PHE A 173 3.69 13.65 -9.24
N LYS A 174 2.89 13.05 -10.12
CA LYS A 174 3.35 12.17 -11.21
C LYS A 174 2.81 12.70 -12.53
N THR A 175 3.65 12.78 -13.56
CA THR A 175 3.29 13.41 -14.85
C THR A 175 2.06 12.78 -15.49
N ALA A 176 1.96 11.45 -15.48
CA ALA A 176 0.80 10.74 -16.03
C ALA A 176 -0.50 11.08 -15.28
N GLU A 177 -0.43 11.26 -13.97
CA GLU A 177 -1.57 11.58 -13.11
C GLU A 177 -2.00 13.05 -13.27
N CYS A 178 -1.04 13.95 -13.43
CA CYS A 178 -1.27 15.36 -13.72
C CYS A 178 -2.02 15.57 -15.04
N ASN A 179 -1.60 14.85 -16.09
CA ASN A 179 -2.17 14.97 -17.44
C ASN A 179 -3.58 14.40 -17.58
N ASP A 180 -4.01 13.51 -16.69
CA ASP A 180 -5.35 12.93 -16.72
C ASP A 180 -6.19 13.39 -15.52
N PHE A 181 -5.98 12.78 -14.34
CA PHE A 181 -6.86 12.98 -13.20
C PHE A 181 -6.76 14.36 -12.57
N GLY A 182 -5.57 15.00 -12.60
CA GLY A 182 -5.39 16.36 -12.10
C GLY A 182 -6.35 17.36 -12.76
N SER A 183 -6.50 17.27 -14.09
CA SER A 183 -7.43 18.11 -14.85
C SER A 183 -8.91 17.84 -14.52
N LYS A 184 -9.26 16.57 -14.25
CA LYS A 184 -10.61 16.17 -13.83
C LYS A 184 -10.97 16.72 -12.46
N LEU A 185 -10.02 16.76 -11.52
CA LEU A 185 -10.21 17.38 -10.21
C LEU A 185 -10.46 18.89 -10.31
N VAL A 186 -9.71 19.60 -11.15
CA VAL A 186 -9.95 21.04 -11.40
C VAL A 186 -11.35 21.26 -11.98
N THR A 187 -11.76 20.44 -12.95
CA THR A 187 -13.10 20.50 -13.56
C THR A 187 -14.20 20.23 -12.54
N PHE A 188 -14.02 19.22 -11.69
CA PHE A 188 -14.95 18.93 -10.60
C PHE A 188 -15.08 20.12 -9.64
N LEU A 189 -13.96 20.71 -9.20
CA LEU A 189 -13.96 21.87 -8.30
C LEU A 189 -14.71 23.06 -8.91
N ALA A 190 -14.49 23.33 -10.21
CA ALA A 190 -15.24 24.36 -10.91
C ALA A 190 -16.75 24.09 -10.90
N GLY A 191 -17.17 22.83 -11.10
CA GLY A 191 -18.57 22.41 -11.04
C GLY A 191 -19.24 22.61 -9.68
N VAL A 192 -18.47 22.62 -8.58
CA VAL A 192 -18.97 22.93 -7.23
C VAL A 192 -18.73 24.39 -6.81
N GLY A 193 -18.36 25.26 -7.76
CA GLY A 193 -18.19 26.70 -7.56
C GLY A 193 -16.84 27.11 -6.95
N ILE A 194 -15.81 26.26 -7.04
CA ILE A 194 -14.46 26.54 -6.53
C ILE A 194 -13.51 26.71 -7.72
N SER A 195 -13.09 27.95 -7.98
CA SER A 195 -12.04 28.23 -8.97
C SER A 195 -10.71 27.70 -8.46
N SER A 196 -10.02 26.90 -9.28
CA SER A 196 -8.74 26.28 -8.92
C SER A 196 -7.79 26.21 -10.10
N ALA A 197 -6.50 26.11 -9.82
CA ALA A 197 -5.45 25.90 -10.81
C ALA A 197 -4.73 24.58 -10.57
N LEU A 198 -4.40 23.86 -11.65
CA LEU A 198 -3.52 22.69 -11.57
C LEU A 198 -2.08 23.16 -11.35
N VAL A 199 -1.41 22.55 -10.37
CA VAL A 199 0.00 22.75 -10.05
C VAL A 199 0.69 21.39 -10.20
N ASP A 200 1.40 21.23 -11.31
CA ASP A 200 2.20 20.04 -11.58
C ASP A 200 3.52 20.12 -10.79
N LEU A 201 3.72 19.16 -9.88
CA LEU A 201 4.95 19.03 -9.10
C LEU A 201 5.77 17.80 -9.52
N SER A 202 5.46 17.18 -10.66
CA SER A 202 6.10 15.95 -11.13
C SER A 202 7.57 16.13 -11.51
N ASP A 203 8.00 17.29 -11.96
CA ASP A 203 9.43 17.56 -12.15
C ASP A 203 10.22 17.51 -10.83
N ARG A 204 9.57 17.89 -9.72
CA ARG A 204 10.19 17.90 -8.39
C ARG A 204 10.08 16.57 -7.66
N TYR A 205 8.93 15.89 -7.80
CA TYR A 205 8.61 14.71 -6.99
C TYR A 205 8.23 13.46 -7.80
N GLY A 206 8.33 13.51 -9.14
CA GLY A 206 7.95 12.42 -10.03
C GLY A 206 8.66 11.11 -9.73
N ASN A 207 9.93 11.19 -9.34
CA ASN A 207 10.76 10.05 -8.95
C ASN A 207 10.72 9.76 -7.44
N SER A 208 9.94 10.50 -6.66
CA SER A 208 9.82 10.24 -5.22
C SER A 208 9.15 8.89 -4.98
N GLU A 209 9.84 8.01 -4.27
CA GLU A 209 9.32 6.74 -3.79
C GLU A 209 8.45 6.92 -2.53
N SER A 210 8.58 8.05 -1.84
CA SER A 210 7.77 8.40 -0.67
C SER A 210 6.37 8.90 -1.03
N ILE A 211 6.15 9.34 -2.28
CA ILE A 211 4.83 9.76 -2.76
C ILE A 211 4.21 8.61 -3.56
N ARG A 212 3.16 8.04 -2.98
CA ARG A 212 2.39 6.96 -3.62
C ARG A 212 1.78 7.43 -4.95
N PRO A 213 1.56 6.51 -5.89
CA PRO A 213 0.64 6.75 -7.00
C PRO A 213 -0.75 7.19 -6.51
N TYR A 214 -1.41 8.00 -7.33
CA TYR A 214 -2.77 8.53 -7.11
C TYR A 214 -2.90 9.33 -5.81
N HIS A 215 -1.86 10.10 -5.52
CA HIS A 215 -1.79 11.03 -4.41
C HIS A 215 -1.97 12.45 -4.93
N PHE A 216 -2.98 13.16 -4.44
CA PHE A 216 -3.26 14.54 -4.80
C PHE A 216 -3.47 15.38 -3.55
N GLU A 217 -3.18 16.67 -3.67
CA GLU A 217 -3.51 17.64 -2.62
C GLU A 217 -4.37 18.76 -3.22
N ILE A 218 -5.40 19.18 -2.50
CA ILE A 218 -6.15 20.39 -2.79
C ILE A 218 -5.84 21.38 -1.68
N TRP A 219 -5.14 22.45 -2.04
CA TRP A 219 -4.85 23.54 -1.14
C TRP A 219 -5.86 24.64 -1.40
N PHE A 220 -6.81 24.84 -0.49
CA PHE A 220 -7.85 25.83 -0.66
C PHE A 220 -7.31 27.24 -0.42
N GLY A 221 -7.69 28.15 -1.32
CA GLY A 221 -7.76 29.57 -0.99
C GLY A 221 -9.00 29.85 -0.12
N PRO A 222 -9.31 31.12 0.16
CA PRO A 222 -10.56 31.47 0.84
C PRO A 222 -11.78 30.87 0.10
N LEU A 223 -12.65 30.18 0.83
CA LEU A 223 -13.88 29.56 0.28
C LEU A 223 -15.15 30.36 0.57
N SER A 224 -15.01 31.52 1.23
CA SER A 224 -16.09 32.46 1.57
C SER A 224 -15.82 33.84 0.97
#